data_AF-A0A1N6MXA9-F1
#
_entry.id   AF-A0A1N6MXA9-F1
#
_cell.length_a   1.000
_cell.length_b   1.000
_cell.length_c   1.000
_cell.angle_alpha   90.00
_cell.angle_beta   90.00
_cell.angle_gamma   90.00
#
_symmetry.space_group_name_H-M   'P 1'
#
loop_
_entity.id
_entity.type
_entity.pdbx_description
1 polymer ?
#
loop_
_entity_poly.entity_id
_entity_poly.type
_entity_poly.pdbx_seq_one_letter_code
_entity_poly.pdbx_strand_id
1 'polypeptide(L)'
;MGIDYRHGRSGHSDARLQANLNYKFGMPLSAQLSPDSVASMRTLAGSRYDLVERNNNIVLDHKENPRLDISLPKALDGYSANEIQAIAAVVSNKPTKPVTWRAEETFSKNGGVLPVSGNPITMTLPKYNPNGDNSYPIYATVELEDGKLSRTAEMTVTVSSFTPEVEPFKGDMEVSPKEGRFGNGTEEYTYRVLIVDPKNGKPLRNYKPASVEWGILDNKLPNNVKFKEKKTTTNNDGYLTASLVSNVGVDGVKIKVDITADDGNKYSSNSDKIPVDFKPVIQEAGLLIFSRHEYTRTQEKNKPYNVHEGLTITLTKKIPGNHAIAQFQDHIEYKQSSDLVKIVNRQITFPSETFTSSKSATVIATVTEAKTGAKYAYTYTFNPKRYVFSPDVGEVKLKDNGSNKTCEKLDRQYSLGRGAESMTEDNVRENSSDPNSLGNEYRYSVNDGSTGFSGFGFLPYRNPKDMKVKIKSTNKESNFILYHYYEMGGLIGIDPEDSGLLLCQIKE
;
A
#
# COMPACT_ATOMS: atom_id res chain seq x y z
N MET A 1 66.74 -38.42 64.49
CA MET A 1 67.18 -37.25 63.72
C MET A 1 67.63 -37.74 62.36
N GLY A 2 67.23 -37.06 61.28
CA GLY A 2 67.64 -37.35 59.91
C GLY A 2 68.14 -36.07 59.24
N ILE A 3 69.17 -36.20 58.41
CA ILE A 3 69.62 -35.13 57.52
C ILE A 3 69.39 -35.61 56.09
N ASP A 4 68.68 -34.81 55.30
CA ASP A 4 68.50 -35.05 53.87
C ASP A 4 69.08 -33.87 53.11
N TYR A 5 69.92 -34.19 52.12
CA TYR A 5 70.62 -33.21 51.31
C TYR A 5 70.33 -33.51 49.86
N ARG A 6 69.64 -32.59 49.18
CA ARG A 6 69.24 -32.78 47.79
C ARG A 6 69.88 -31.72 46.91
N HIS A 7 70.68 -32.19 45.97
CA HIS A 7 71.34 -31.35 44.98
C HIS A 7 70.44 -31.23 43.73
N GLY A 8 69.83 -30.05 43.51
CA GLY A 8 68.95 -29.79 42.37
C GLY A 8 69.71 -29.38 41.10
N ARG A 9 69.09 -29.51 39.92
CA ARG A 9 69.62 -28.93 38.67
C ARG A 9 69.28 -27.43 38.61
N SER A 10 70.18 -26.63 38.01
CA SER A 10 70.15 -25.16 37.91
C SER A 10 70.58 -24.37 39.16
N GLY A 11 71.56 -24.89 39.92
CA GLY A 11 72.33 -24.07 40.88
C GLY A 11 71.71 -23.86 42.26
N HIS A 12 70.66 -24.58 42.62
CA HIS A 12 70.06 -24.54 43.96
C HIS A 12 70.19 -25.91 44.66
N SER A 13 70.82 -25.90 45.85
CA SER A 13 70.89 -27.05 46.77
C SER A 13 70.06 -26.78 48.01
N ASP A 14 69.30 -27.77 48.45
CA ASP A 14 68.48 -27.70 49.68
C ASP A 14 68.99 -28.74 50.68
N ALA A 15 69.25 -28.30 51.92
CA ALA A 15 69.75 -29.11 53.01
C ALA A 15 68.73 -29.05 54.16
N ARG A 16 68.11 -30.18 54.46
CA ARG A 16 67.06 -30.27 55.48
C ARG A 16 67.50 -31.13 56.65
N LEU A 17 67.55 -30.51 57.82
CA LEU A 17 67.76 -31.17 59.10
C LEU A 17 66.39 -31.40 59.76
N GLN A 18 66.08 -32.64 60.10
CA GLN A 18 64.87 -32.98 60.84
C GLN A 18 65.19 -33.72 62.13
N ALA A 19 64.83 -33.12 63.26
CA ALA A 19 64.88 -33.73 64.58
C ALA A 19 63.46 -33.86 65.13
N ASN A 20 62.99 -35.09 65.30
CA ASN A 20 61.69 -35.39 65.92
C ASN A 20 61.94 -35.86 67.35
N LEU A 21 61.36 -35.17 68.33
CA LEU A 21 61.39 -35.53 69.75
C LEU A 21 60.00 -35.99 70.17
N ASN A 22 59.89 -37.24 70.59
CA ASN A 22 58.66 -37.78 71.19
C ASN A 22 58.82 -37.80 72.70
N TYR A 23 58.11 -36.93 73.41
CA TYR A 23 58.17 -36.80 74.87
C TYR A 23 56.84 -37.21 75.52
N LYS A 24 56.88 -38.13 76.48
CA LYS A 24 55.70 -38.58 77.22
C LYS A 24 55.65 -37.91 78.59
N PHE A 25 54.63 -37.08 78.83
CA PHE A 25 54.40 -36.46 80.13
C PHE A 25 54.03 -37.51 81.19
N GLY A 26 54.52 -37.34 82.42
CA GLY A 26 54.24 -38.25 83.54
C GLY A 26 55.26 -39.38 83.76
N MET A 27 56.29 -39.48 82.92
CA MET A 27 57.38 -40.47 83.08
C MET A 27 58.74 -39.76 83.22
N PRO A 28 59.61 -40.16 84.17
CA PRO A 28 60.91 -39.49 84.36
C PRO A 28 61.75 -39.52 83.08
N LEU A 29 62.38 -38.39 82.75
CA LEU A 29 63.16 -38.24 81.51
C LEU A 29 64.30 -39.26 81.43
N SER A 30 64.92 -39.62 82.56
CA SER A 30 65.97 -40.64 82.62
C SER A 30 65.50 -42.03 82.17
N ALA A 31 64.24 -42.38 82.43
CA ALA A 31 63.66 -43.64 81.97
C ALA A 31 63.33 -43.61 80.47
N GLN A 32 63.01 -42.44 79.92
CA GLN A 32 62.69 -42.27 78.49
C GLN A 32 63.94 -42.25 77.59
N LEU A 33 65.12 -41.94 78.15
CA LEU A 33 66.39 -41.90 77.43
C LEU A 33 67.31 -43.11 77.73
N SER A 34 66.89 -44.03 78.60
CA SER A 34 67.66 -45.23 78.98
C SER A 34 67.63 -46.29 77.87
N PRO A 35 68.79 -46.79 77.39
CA PRO A 35 68.88 -47.78 76.31
C PRO A 35 68.06 -49.05 76.56
N ASP A 36 67.97 -49.51 77.81
CA ASP A 36 67.28 -50.74 78.20
C ASP A 36 65.75 -50.60 78.14
N SER A 37 65.22 -49.38 78.25
CA SER A 37 63.78 -49.10 78.18
C SER A 37 63.29 -48.92 76.73
N VAL A 38 64.17 -48.51 75.80
CA VAL A 38 63.84 -48.34 74.37
C VAL A 38 63.59 -49.70 73.68
N ALA A 39 64.22 -50.78 74.15
CA ALA A 39 64.03 -52.13 73.62
C ALA A 39 62.58 -52.65 73.76
N SER A 40 61.90 -52.29 74.86
CA SER A 40 60.49 -52.64 75.10
C SER A 40 59.49 -51.85 74.24
N MET A 41 59.86 -50.63 73.81
CA MET A 41 59.01 -49.75 72.98
C MET A 41 58.93 -50.18 71.51
N ARG A 42 59.80 -51.09 71.05
CA ARG A 42 59.73 -51.72 69.71
C ARG A 42 58.87 -52.99 69.65
N THR A 43 58.23 -53.37 70.77
CA THR A 43 57.36 -54.56 70.83
C THR A 43 55.91 -54.22 70.49
N LEU A 44 55.15 -55.19 69.98
CA LEU A 44 53.72 -55.06 69.62
C LEU A 44 52.84 -54.48 70.74
N ALA A 45 53.19 -54.73 72.01
CA ALA A 45 52.49 -54.15 73.15
C ALA A 45 52.76 -52.64 73.35
N GLY A 46 53.91 -52.14 72.89
CA GLY A 46 54.31 -50.73 72.91
C GLY A 46 53.70 -49.87 71.80
N SER A 47 53.19 -50.49 70.73
CA SER A 47 52.53 -49.81 69.59
C SER A 47 51.06 -49.44 69.88
N ARG A 48 50.55 -49.70 71.10
CA ARG A 48 49.17 -49.34 71.50
C ARG A 48 48.89 -47.83 71.59
N TYR A 49 49.93 -47.01 71.58
CA TYR A 49 49.83 -45.55 71.59
C TYR A 49 50.42 -44.91 70.31
N ASP A 50 50.71 -45.71 69.29
CA ASP A 50 51.14 -45.20 67.99
C ASP A 50 49.92 -44.64 67.25
N LEU A 51 50.07 -43.48 66.60
CA LEU A 51 48.98 -42.88 65.84
C LEU A 51 48.71 -43.76 64.61
N VAL A 52 47.44 -44.15 64.42
CA VAL A 52 47.00 -44.92 63.26
C VAL A 52 47.23 -44.09 61.99
N GLU A 53 48.19 -44.47 61.15
CA GLU A 53 48.32 -43.95 59.79
C GLU A 53 47.13 -44.42 58.95
N ARG A 54 46.17 -43.52 58.69
CA ARG A 54 45.12 -43.77 57.70
C ARG A 54 45.62 -43.34 56.32
N ASN A 55 45.80 -44.32 55.44
CA ASN A 55 45.95 -44.11 54.00
C ASN A 55 44.62 -43.59 53.43
N ASN A 56 44.38 -42.28 53.54
CA ASN A 56 43.20 -41.61 53.00
C ASN A 56 43.40 -41.28 51.52
N ASN A 57 43.41 -42.29 50.65
CA ASN A 57 43.23 -42.04 49.22
C ASN A 57 41.71 -41.99 48.94
N ILE A 58 41.10 -40.82 49.12
CA ILE A 58 39.69 -40.60 48.74
C ILE A 58 39.67 -40.37 47.22
N VAL A 59 39.40 -41.42 46.45
CA VAL A 59 39.09 -41.30 45.03
C VAL A 59 37.63 -40.88 44.90
N LEU A 60 37.40 -39.63 44.51
CA LEU A 60 36.07 -39.13 44.14
C LEU A 60 35.68 -39.72 42.77
N ASP A 61 35.03 -40.87 42.77
CA ASP A 61 34.30 -41.33 41.59
C ASP A 61 33.07 -40.42 41.39
N HIS A 62 33.23 -39.36 40.60
CA HIS A 62 32.14 -38.48 40.19
C HIS A 62 31.22 -39.24 39.23
N LYS A 63 30.23 -39.96 39.79
CA LYS A 63 29.13 -40.54 39.01
C LYS A 63 28.11 -39.43 38.73
N GLU A 64 28.31 -38.70 37.65
CA GLU A 64 27.36 -37.70 37.18
C GLU A 64 26.03 -38.37 36.85
N ASN A 65 25.03 -38.20 37.70
CA ASN A 65 23.70 -38.72 37.45
C ASN A 65 23.07 -37.93 36.29
N PRO A 66 22.64 -38.57 35.19
CA PRO A 66 22.03 -37.85 34.08
C PRO A 66 20.72 -37.22 34.56
N ARG A 67 20.72 -35.89 34.65
CA ARG A 67 19.54 -35.09 35.00
C ARG A 67 18.77 -34.88 33.71
N LEU A 68 17.71 -35.67 33.52
CA LEU A 68 16.78 -35.54 32.41
C LEU A 68 15.37 -35.45 33.00
N ASP A 69 14.75 -34.29 32.86
CA ASP A 69 13.41 -34.04 33.35
C ASP A 69 12.58 -33.28 32.31
N ILE A 70 11.28 -33.55 32.28
CA ILE A 70 10.29 -32.90 31.44
C ILE A 70 9.05 -32.59 32.28
N SER A 71 8.47 -31.43 32.07
CA SER A 71 7.22 -31.02 32.72
C SER A 71 6.31 -30.28 31.75
N LEU A 72 5.01 -30.42 31.98
CA LEU A 72 3.93 -29.76 31.25
C LEU A 72 3.10 -28.92 32.24
N PRO A 73 2.39 -27.87 31.79
CA PRO A 73 1.37 -27.22 32.59
C PRO A 73 0.28 -28.23 32.98
N LYS A 74 -0.39 -28.01 34.13
CA LYS A 74 -1.40 -28.95 34.62
C LYS A 74 -2.59 -29.09 33.66
N ALA A 75 -3.05 -27.96 33.11
CA ALA A 75 -4.17 -27.92 32.19
C ALA A 75 -4.00 -26.81 31.16
N LEU A 76 -4.60 -27.02 29.99
CA LEU A 76 -4.84 -26.00 28.97
C LEU A 76 -6.32 -26.00 28.61
N ASP A 77 -6.90 -24.82 28.50
CA ASP A 77 -8.27 -24.64 28.07
C ASP A 77 -8.29 -24.05 26.66
N GLY A 78 -9.23 -24.49 25.84
CA GLY A 78 -9.48 -23.87 24.55
C GLY A 78 -10.86 -24.20 23.99
N TYR A 79 -11.19 -23.58 22.87
CA TYR A 79 -12.49 -23.74 22.23
C TYR A 79 -12.46 -24.82 21.15
N SER A 80 -13.65 -25.32 20.84
CA SER A 80 -13.90 -26.26 19.74
C SER A 80 -13.14 -25.87 18.47
N ALA A 81 -12.38 -26.82 17.91
CA ALA A 81 -11.59 -26.63 16.68
C ALA A 81 -10.53 -25.50 16.72
N ASN A 82 -10.23 -24.95 17.90
CA ASN A 82 -9.21 -23.91 18.05
C ASN A 82 -7.80 -24.48 17.98
N GLU A 83 -6.82 -23.69 17.52
CA GLU A 83 -5.40 -24.06 17.63
C GLU A 83 -4.76 -23.44 18.87
N ILE A 84 -4.15 -24.27 19.72
CA ILE A 84 -3.42 -23.83 20.91
C ILE A 84 -1.96 -24.27 20.86
N GLN A 85 -1.08 -23.45 21.41
CA GLN A 85 0.35 -23.77 21.51
C GLN A 85 0.65 -24.45 22.85
N ALA A 86 1.41 -25.54 22.80
CA ALA A 86 1.94 -26.22 23.97
C ALA A 86 3.47 -26.19 23.96
N ILE A 87 4.04 -25.97 25.15
CA ILE A 87 5.49 -25.93 25.38
C ILE A 87 5.81 -26.87 26.53
N ALA A 88 6.74 -27.79 26.30
CA ALA A 88 7.29 -28.63 27.35
C ALA A 88 8.55 -27.99 27.94
N ALA A 89 8.62 -27.93 29.27
CA ALA A 89 9.82 -27.49 29.97
C ALA A 89 10.76 -28.68 30.15
N VAL A 90 11.86 -28.70 29.41
CA VAL A 90 12.88 -29.77 29.42
C VAL A 90 14.11 -29.29 30.17
N VAL A 91 14.53 -30.05 31.18
CA VAL A 91 15.77 -29.82 31.95
C VAL A 91 16.69 -31.00 31.71
N SER A 92 17.78 -30.76 30.98
CA SER A 92 18.76 -31.79 30.65
C SER A 92 20.19 -31.30 30.86
N ASN A 93 21.09 -32.16 31.39
CA ASN A 93 22.54 -31.93 31.38
C ASN A 93 23.25 -32.52 30.16
N LYS A 94 22.50 -33.12 29.22
CA LYS A 94 23.00 -33.72 27.98
C LYS A 94 22.11 -33.35 26.78
N PRO A 95 22.62 -33.42 25.53
CA PRO A 95 21.82 -33.19 24.33
C PRO A 95 20.63 -34.16 24.23
N THR A 96 19.47 -33.62 23.84
CA THR A 96 18.20 -34.36 23.71
C THR A 96 17.72 -34.37 22.26
N LYS A 97 17.08 -35.46 21.87
CA LYS A 97 16.21 -35.51 20.69
C LYS A 97 15.00 -34.58 20.88
N PRO A 98 14.26 -34.25 19.80
CA PRO A 98 13.02 -33.48 19.92
C PRO A 98 12.00 -34.12 20.87
N VAL A 99 11.20 -33.28 21.54
CA VAL A 99 10.09 -33.75 22.39
C VAL A 99 9.09 -34.49 21.52
N THR A 100 8.72 -35.70 21.95
CA THR A 100 7.70 -36.54 21.33
C THR A 100 6.38 -36.37 22.08
N TRP A 101 5.30 -36.19 21.33
CA TRP A 101 3.95 -35.93 21.85
C TRP A 101 3.00 -37.04 21.46
N ARG A 102 2.04 -37.33 22.34
CA ARG A 102 0.98 -38.31 22.09
C ARG A 102 -0.30 -37.92 22.80
N ALA A 103 -1.42 -38.32 22.21
CA ALA A 103 -2.76 -38.23 22.78
C ALA A 103 -3.46 -39.58 22.61
N GLU A 104 -4.58 -39.76 23.30
CA GLU A 104 -5.46 -40.91 23.09
C GLU A 104 -6.19 -40.83 21.74
N GLU A 105 -6.64 -41.98 21.23
CA GLU A 105 -7.34 -42.09 19.94
C GLU A 105 -8.63 -41.24 19.88
N THR A 106 -9.26 -41.00 21.04
CA THR A 106 -10.43 -40.13 21.17
C THR A 106 -10.15 -38.70 20.74
N PHE A 107 -8.93 -38.19 20.94
CA PHE A 107 -8.53 -36.84 20.54
C PHE A 107 -8.60 -36.68 19.02
N SER A 108 -7.96 -37.58 18.27
CA SER A 108 -7.97 -37.53 16.81
C SER A 108 -9.32 -37.90 16.22
N LYS A 109 -10.03 -38.87 16.81
CA LYS A 109 -11.39 -39.27 16.39
C LYS A 109 -12.40 -38.13 16.48
N ASN A 110 -12.28 -37.28 17.50
CA ASN A 110 -13.11 -36.09 17.67
C ASN A 110 -12.61 -34.87 16.88
N GLY A 111 -11.64 -35.07 15.98
CA GLY A 111 -11.16 -34.06 15.03
C GLY A 111 -9.95 -33.25 15.50
N GLY A 112 -9.32 -33.62 16.61
CA GLY A 112 -8.08 -33.01 17.07
C GLY A 112 -6.87 -33.42 16.24
N VAL A 113 -5.88 -32.53 16.12
CA VAL A 113 -4.62 -32.79 15.41
C VAL A 113 -3.45 -32.44 16.33
N LEU A 114 -2.59 -33.42 16.59
CA LEU A 114 -1.42 -33.28 17.46
C LEU A 114 -0.15 -33.65 16.67
N PRO A 115 0.81 -32.72 16.48
CA PRO A 115 2.11 -33.04 15.92
C PRO A 115 2.85 -34.07 16.79
N VAL A 116 3.48 -35.07 16.17
CA VAL A 116 4.17 -36.15 16.91
C VAL A 116 5.48 -35.67 17.54
N SER A 117 6.12 -34.64 16.99
CA SER A 117 7.44 -34.17 17.43
C SER A 117 7.59 -32.66 17.30
N GLY A 118 8.32 -32.03 18.24
CA GLY A 118 8.62 -30.60 18.26
C GLY A 118 8.49 -29.98 19.66
N ASN A 119 9.02 -28.77 19.86
CA ASN A 119 8.80 -27.97 21.07
C ASN A 119 9.21 -26.51 20.79
N PRO A 120 8.28 -25.54 20.67
CA PRO A 120 6.84 -25.65 20.86
C PRO A 120 6.14 -26.52 19.80
N ILE A 121 4.92 -26.97 20.11
CA ILE A 121 3.97 -27.51 19.13
C ILE A 121 2.69 -26.69 19.10
N THR A 122 2.01 -26.70 17.96
CA THR A 122 0.64 -26.17 17.81
C THR A 122 -0.29 -27.34 17.57
N MET A 123 -1.32 -27.49 18.40
CA MET A 123 -2.32 -28.55 18.27
C MET A 123 -3.69 -27.96 17.94
N THR A 124 -4.43 -28.61 17.05
CA THR A 124 -5.84 -28.29 16.79
C THR A 124 -6.70 -29.08 17.77
N LEU A 125 -7.57 -28.39 18.50
CA LEU A 125 -8.45 -29.00 19.48
C LEU A 125 -9.59 -29.78 18.81
N PRO A 126 -10.06 -30.88 19.41
CA PRO A 126 -11.25 -31.59 18.96
C PRO A 126 -12.49 -30.69 18.89
N LYS A 127 -13.51 -31.15 18.17
CA LYS A 127 -14.83 -30.52 18.23
C LYS A 127 -15.46 -30.79 19.59
N TYR A 128 -16.08 -29.76 20.16
CA TYR A 128 -16.85 -29.90 21.40
C TYR A 128 -18.01 -30.88 21.20
N ASN A 129 -18.13 -31.86 22.10
CA ASN A 129 -19.23 -32.82 22.15
C ASN A 129 -20.12 -32.54 23.37
N PRO A 130 -21.35 -32.03 23.19
CA PRO A 130 -22.25 -31.71 24.31
C PRO A 130 -22.56 -32.89 25.24
N ASN A 131 -22.47 -34.11 24.72
CA ASN A 131 -22.82 -35.35 25.43
C ASN A 131 -21.58 -36.21 25.76
N GLY A 132 -20.37 -35.70 25.53
CA GLY A 132 -19.12 -36.43 25.72
C GLY A 132 -18.21 -35.79 26.77
N ASP A 133 -17.15 -36.51 27.12
CA ASP A 133 -16.05 -35.94 27.89
C ASP A 133 -15.16 -35.10 26.94
N ASN A 134 -15.03 -33.82 27.24
CA ASN A 134 -14.26 -32.87 26.44
C ASN A 134 -12.88 -32.60 27.06
N SER A 135 -12.43 -33.51 27.91
CA SER A 135 -11.14 -33.50 28.58
C SER A 135 -10.22 -34.53 27.92
N TYR A 136 -9.08 -34.09 27.39
CA TYR A 136 -8.16 -34.95 26.65
C TYR A 136 -6.78 -34.92 27.31
N PRO A 137 -6.29 -36.06 27.84
CA PRO A 137 -4.93 -36.13 28.36
C PRO A 137 -3.92 -36.11 27.20
N ILE A 138 -2.93 -35.22 27.30
CA ILE A 138 -1.83 -35.08 26.36
C ILE A 138 -0.53 -35.38 27.10
N TYR A 139 0.31 -36.19 26.46
CA TYR A 139 1.55 -36.65 27.05
C TYR A 139 2.76 -36.21 26.24
N ALA A 140 3.86 -35.91 26.93
CA ALA A 140 5.14 -35.57 26.31
C ALA A 140 6.28 -36.38 26.94
N THR A 141 7.21 -36.82 26.09
CA THR A 141 8.45 -37.49 26.49
C THR A 141 9.62 -36.90 25.72
N VAL A 142 10.81 -36.91 26.31
CA VAL A 142 12.04 -36.50 25.65
C VAL A 142 13.10 -37.58 25.86
N GLU A 143 13.90 -37.82 24.84
CA GLU A 143 14.96 -38.84 24.85
C GLU A 143 16.31 -38.14 24.72
N LEU A 144 17.32 -38.63 25.44
CA LEU A 144 18.71 -38.24 25.20
C LEU A 144 19.21 -38.86 23.89
N GLU A 145 20.22 -38.24 23.28
CA GLU A 145 20.89 -38.82 22.11
C GLU A 145 21.53 -40.19 22.41
N ASP A 146 21.85 -40.47 23.69
CA ASP A 146 22.37 -41.75 24.16
C ASP A 146 21.31 -42.83 24.42
N GLY A 147 20.02 -42.54 24.13
CA GLY A 147 18.92 -43.50 24.20
C GLY A 147 18.10 -43.48 25.49
N LYS A 148 18.49 -42.71 26.51
CA LYS A 148 17.76 -42.65 27.78
C LYS A 148 16.48 -41.81 27.64
N LEU A 149 15.32 -42.40 27.91
CA LEU A 149 14.02 -41.73 27.90
C LEU A 149 13.70 -41.03 29.23
N SER A 150 13.04 -39.88 29.18
CA SER A 150 12.52 -39.15 30.34
C SER A 150 11.31 -39.85 30.96
N ARG A 151 10.85 -39.34 32.11
CA ARG A 151 9.47 -39.59 32.55
C ARG A 151 8.48 -39.05 31.53
N THR A 152 7.27 -39.61 31.52
CA THR A 152 6.13 -39.04 30.78
C THR A 152 5.59 -37.87 31.57
N ALA A 153 5.63 -36.67 30.99
CA ALA A 153 4.85 -35.55 31.49
C ALA A 153 3.43 -35.62 30.91
N GLU A 154 2.44 -35.19 31.69
CA GLU A 154 1.04 -35.21 31.33
C GLU A 154 0.41 -33.84 31.58
N MET A 155 -0.52 -33.45 30.71
CA MET A 155 -1.45 -32.36 30.94
C MET A 155 -2.84 -32.73 30.47
N THR A 156 -3.84 -32.01 30.98
CA THR A 156 -5.21 -32.14 30.51
C THR A 156 -5.57 -30.96 29.61
N VAL A 157 -6.11 -31.26 28.42
CA VAL A 157 -6.64 -30.25 27.51
C VAL A 157 -8.17 -30.29 27.56
N THR A 158 -8.79 -29.21 28.02
CA THR A 158 -10.24 -29.08 28.12
C THR A 158 -10.79 -28.26 26.97
N VAL A 159 -11.71 -28.85 26.21
CA VAL A 159 -12.39 -28.22 25.07
C VAL A 159 -13.74 -27.68 25.53
N SER A 160 -13.99 -26.40 25.27
CA SER A 160 -15.27 -25.73 25.53
C SER A 160 -15.97 -25.33 24.24
N SER A 161 -17.30 -25.25 24.27
CA SER A 161 -18.08 -24.57 23.23
C SER A 161 -17.98 -23.06 23.41
N PHE A 162 -17.84 -22.31 22.32
CA PHE A 162 -17.87 -20.85 22.39
C PHE A 162 -19.31 -20.34 22.35
N THR A 163 -19.87 -20.09 23.54
CA THR A 163 -21.24 -19.59 23.74
C THR A 163 -21.20 -18.29 24.56
N PRO A 164 -20.83 -17.16 23.94
CA PRO A 164 -20.74 -15.88 24.64
C PRO A 164 -22.15 -15.39 25.03
N GLU A 165 -22.30 -14.85 26.24
CA GLU A 165 -23.58 -14.29 26.72
C GLU A 165 -23.83 -12.85 26.24
N VAL A 166 -22.77 -12.19 25.79
CA VAL A 166 -22.75 -10.82 25.27
C VAL A 166 -21.89 -10.75 24.02
N GLU A 167 -21.91 -9.61 23.33
CA GLU A 167 -21.11 -9.38 22.14
C GLU A 167 -19.61 -9.66 22.38
N PRO A 168 -18.98 -10.56 21.60
CA PRO A 168 -17.60 -11.01 21.86
C PRO A 168 -16.54 -10.11 21.21
N PHE A 169 -16.90 -8.90 20.78
CA PHE A 169 -15.96 -7.97 20.17
C PHE A 169 -15.38 -7.02 21.21
N LYS A 170 -14.05 -6.89 21.23
CA LYS A 170 -13.38 -5.91 22.09
C LYS A 170 -13.11 -4.63 21.32
N GLY A 171 -13.97 -3.64 21.56
CA GLY A 171 -13.89 -2.32 20.92
C GLY A 171 -14.56 -2.26 19.56
N ASP A 172 -14.47 -1.08 18.93
CA ASP A 172 -14.98 -0.87 17.57
C ASP A 172 -14.07 -1.56 16.53
N MET A 173 -14.61 -1.83 15.34
CA MET A 173 -13.82 -2.29 14.20
C MET A 173 -12.69 -1.29 13.89
N GLU A 174 -11.52 -1.81 13.56
CA GLU A 174 -10.35 -1.00 13.21
C GLU A 174 -10.06 -1.10 11.71
N VAL A 175 -9.55 0.00 11.12
CA VAL A 175 -9.14 0.06 9.71
C VAL A 175 -7.73 0.62 9.57
N SER A 176 -6.96 0.03 8.66
CA SER A 176 -5.61 0.47 8.30
C SER A 176 -5.39 0.46 6.79
N PRO A 177 -4.74 1.49 6.22
CA PRO A 177 -4.37 2.74 6.89
C PRO A 177 -5.59 3.62 7.15
N LYS A 178 -5.40 4.76 7.81
CA LYS A 178 -6.43 5.80 7.97
C LYS A 178 -6.50 6.76 6.78
N GLU A 179 -5.47 6.81 5.95
CA GLU A 179 -5.39 7.72 4.82
C GLU A 179 -6.11 7.17 3.58
N GLY A 180 -6.66 8.09 2.77
CA GLY A 180 -7.34 7.78 1.52
C GLY A 180 -6.46 7.00 0.54
N ARG A 181 -6.92 5.81 0.12
CA ARG A 181 -6.33 4.95 -0.91
C ARG A 181 -6.78 5.32 -2.31
N PHE A 182 -6.03 5.00 -3.34
CA PHE A 182 -6.53 5.10 -4.72
C PHE A 182 -7.38 3.89 -5.11
N GLY A 183 -8.47 4.13 -5.84
CA GLY A 183 -9.30 3.11 -6.47
C GLY A 183 -8.62 2.49 -7.70
N ASN A 184 -7.41 1.97 -7.56
CA ASN A 184 -6.59 1.40 -8.64
C ASN A 184 -6.60 -0.15 -8.68
N GLY A 185 -7.36 -0.79 -7.79
CA GLY A 185 -7.45 -2.24 -7.65
C GLY A 185 -6.30 -2.90 -6.89
N THR A 186 -5.28 -2.15 -6.47
CA THR A 186 -4.08 -2.69 -5.81
C THR A 186 -3.90 -2.14 -4.40
N GLU A 187 -4.18 -0.86 -4.20
CA GLU A 187 -4.21 -0.25 -2.88
C GLU A 187 -5.42 -0.74 -2.09
N GLU A 188 -5.18 -1.14 -0.84
CA GLU A 188 -6.18 -1.79 -0.02
C GLU A 188 -6.29 -1.16 1.37
N TYR A 189 -7.48 -1.33 1.94
CA TYR A 189 -7.71 -1.20 3.37
C TYR A 189 -7.76 -2.58 4.00
N THR A 190 -7.17 -2.72 5.17
CA THR A 190 -7.31 -3.88 6.04
C THR A 190 -8.22 -3.52 7.19
N TYR A 191 -9.29 -4.28 7.34
CA TYR A 191 -10.18 -4.22 8.49
C TYR A 191 -9.85 -5.34 9.45
N ARG A 192 -9.95 -5.05 10.75
CA ARG A 192 -9.79 -6.04 11.80
C ARG A 192 -10.74 -5.80 12.95
N VAL A 193 -11.24 -6.88 13.53
CA VAL A 193 -12.02 -6.85 14.78
C VAL A 193 -11.45 -7.88 15.75
N LEU A 194 -11.26 -7.48 17.00
CA LEU A 194 -10.70 -8.33 18.05
C LEU A 194 -11.82 -9.16 18.67
N ILE A 195 -11.73 -10.49 18.58
CA ILE A 195 -12.67 -11.39 19.24
C ILE A 195 -12.07 -11.84 20.57
N VAL A 196 -12.83 -11.71 21.65
CA VAL A 196 -12.43 -12.10 23.01
C VAL A 196 -13.44 -13.03 23.64
N ASP A 197 -13.00 -13.82 24.62
CA ASP A 197 -13.90 -14.47 25.57
C ASP A 197 -14.47 -13.41 26.53
N PRO A 198 -15.79 -13.17 26.56
CA PRO A 198 -16.38 -12.18 27.45
C PRO A 198 -16.15 -12.46 28.93
N LYS A 199 -15.90 -13.72 29.33
CA LYS A 199 -15.74 -14.10 30.75
C LYS A 199 -14.41 -13.63 31.34
N ASN A 200 -13.35 -13.62 30.55
CA ASN A 200 -11.99 -13.31 31.02
C ASN A 200 -11.29 -12.21 30.20
N GLY A 201 -11.90 -11.72 29.13
CA GLY A 201 -11.37 -10.68 28.24
C GLY A 201 -10.15 -11.10 27.41
N LYS A 202 -9.81 -12.40 27.37
CA LYS A 202 -8.66 -12.91 26.61
C LYS A 202 -9.02 -13.02 25.12
N PRO A 203 -8.10 -12.64 24.22
CA PRO A 203 -8.29 -12.84 22.78
C PRO A 203 -8.46 -14.32 22.41
N LEU A 204 -9.42 -14.60 21.54
CA LEU A 204 -9.61 -15.90 20.93
C LEU A 204 -8.71 -16.03 19.73
N ARG A 205 -7.50 -16.54 19.94
CA ARG A 205 -6.47 -16.70 18.91
C ARG A 205 -6.74 -17.94 18.07
N ASN A 206 -6.61 -17.85 16.75
CA ASN A 206 -6.84 -18.94 15.78
C ASN A 206 -8.22 -19.63 15.89
N TYR A 207 -9.17 -18.95 16.52
CA TYR A 207 -10.55 -19.38 16.65
C TYR A 207 -11.29 -19.22 15.33
N LYS A 208 -12.05 -20.25 14.96
CA LYS A 208 -12.90 -20.31 13.78
C LYS A 208 -14.37 -20.36 14.21
N PRO A 209 -15.11 -19.24 14.13
CA PRO A 209 -16.55 -19.22 14.37
C PRO A 209 -17.31 -20.18 13.47
N ALA A 210 -18.53 -20.55 13.88
CA ALA A 210 -19.40 -21.44 13.10
C ALA A 210 -19.73 -20.84 11.71
N SER A 211 -19.92 -19.52 11.63
CA SER A 211 -20.01 -18.77 10.37
C SER A 211 -19.38 -17.39 10.51
N VAL A 212 -18.86 -16.86 9.40
CA VAL A 212 -18.32 -15.51 9.27
C VAL A 212 -18.75 -14.93 7.93
N GLU A 213 -19.50 -13.83 7.97
CA GLU A 213 -20.02 -13.13 6.79
C GLU A 213 -19.56 -11.68 6.79
N TRP A 214 -18.63 -11.36 5.88
CA TRP A 214 -18.22 -9.98 5.62
C TRP A 214 -19.11 -9.35 4.56
N GLY A 215 -19.55 -8.12 4.80
CA GLY A 215 -20.44 -7.37 3.92
C GLY A 215 -20.09 -5.90 3.84
N ILE A 216 -20.57 -5.26 2.78
CA ILE A 216 -20.58 -3.80 2.65
C ILE A 216 -21.93 -3.31 3.21
N LEU A 217 -21.91 -2.24 4.00
CA LEU A 217 -23.10 -1.74 4.68
C LEU A 217 -23.97 -0.85 3.78
N ASP A 218 -23.36 -0.11 2.85
CA ASP A 218 -24.08 0.72 1.88
C ASP A 218 -24.37 -0.05 0.58
N ASN A 219 -25.66 -0.26 0.29
CA ASN A 219 -26.13 -0.98 -0.88
C ASN A 219 -26.08 -0.15 -2.19
N LYS A 220 -25.73 1.14 -2.14
CA LYS A 220 -25.64 1.99 -3.34
C LYS A 220 -24.25 2.03 -3.98
N LEU A 221 -23.26 1.37 -3.38
CA LEU A 221 -21.88 1.41 -3.86
C LEU A 221 -21.72 0.71 -5.23
N PRO A 222 -20.71 1.10 -6.01
CA PRO A 222 -20.44 0.45 -7.28
C PRO A 222 -19.88 -0.97 -7.06
N ASN A 223 -20.19 -1.89 -7.97
CA ASN A 223 -19.66 -3.27 -7.99
C ASN A 223 -18.12 -3.36 -8.06
N ASN A 224 -17.46 -2.22 -8.31
CA ASN A 224 -16.02 -2.07 -8.36
C ASN A 224 -15.37 -2.12 -6.97
N VAL A 225 -16.12 -1.87 -5.88
CA VAL A 225 -15.67 -2.04 -4.51
C VAL A 225 -15.88 -3.49 -4.09
N LYS A 226 -14.80 -4.17 -3.70
CA LYS A 226 -14.88 -5.59 -3.37
C LYS A 226 -13.87 -5.99 -2.31
N PHE A 227 -14.21 -7.03 -1.56
CA PHE A 227 -13.24 -7.70 -0.71
C PHE A 227 -12.24 -8.46 -1.60
N LYS A 228 -10.96 -8.18 -1.39
CA LYS A 228 -9.86 -8.94 -1.97
C LYS A 228 -9.59 -10.19 -1.13
N GLU A 229 -9.68 -10.09 0.18
CA GLU A 229 -9.58 -11.21 1.09
C GLU A 229 -10.61 -11.12 2.22
N LYS A 230 -11.15 -12.27 2.64
CA LYS A 230 -12.05 -12.42 3.78
C LYS A 230 -11.56 -13.56 4.65
N LYS A 231 -10.97 -13.29 5.80
CA LYS A 231 -10.61 -14.35 6.75
C LYS A 231 -11.85 -14.78 7.53
N THR A 232 -11.92 -16.07 7.80
CA THR A 232 -12.98 -16.73 8.58
C THR A 232 -12.46 -17.32 9.90
N THR A 233 -11.16 -17.18 10.15
CA THR A 233 -10.49 -17.57 11.39
C THR A 233 -9.73 -16.34 11.90
N THR A 234 -9.73 -16.15 13.21
CA THR A 234 -8.91 -15.12 13.85
C THR A 234 -7.42 -15.44 13.71
N ASN A 235 -6.56 -14.42 13.82
CA ASN A 235 -5.11 -14.62 13.80
C ASN A 235 -4.54 -14.95 15.18
N ASN A 236 -3.20 -15.02 15.29
CA ASN A 236 -2.48 -15.27 16.55
C ASN A 236 -2.70 -14.21 17.63
N ASP A 237 -3.26 -13.05 17.29
CA ASP A 237 -3.59 -11.98 18.23
C ASP A 237 -5.09 -11.93 18.56
N GLY A 238 -5.90 -12.79 17.95
CA GLY A 238 -7.36 -12.89 18.12
C GLY A 238 -8.17 -11.98 17.20
N TYR A 239 -7.55 -11.40 16.16
CA TYR A 239 -8.24 -10.55 15.20
C TYR A 239 -8.79 -11.34 14.02
N LEU A 240 -10.06 -11.11 13.69
CA LEU A 240 -10.64 -11.50 12.40
C LEU A 240 -10.41 -10.35 11.40
N THR A 241 -9.98 -10.66 10.18
CA THR A 241 -9.56 -9.64 9.20
C THR A 241 -10.18 -9.80 7.82
N ALA A 242 -10.28 -8.68 7.11
CA ALA A 242 -10.63 -8.64 5.70
C ALA A 242 -9.89 -7.49 5.01
N SER A 243 -9.65 -7.63 3.71
CA SER A 243 -9.06 -6.58 2.89
C SER A 243 -10.00 -6.13 1.78
N LEU A 244 -10.08 -4.83 1.57
CA LEU A 244 -11.00 -4.18 0.65
C LEU A 244 -10.21 -3.37 -0.39
N VAL A 245 -10.59 -3.52 -1.66
CA VAL A 245 -10.03 -2.77 -2.79
C VAL A 245 -11.15 -2.15 -3.61
N SER A 246 -10.81 -1.13 -4.40
CA SER A 246 -11.71 -0.56 -5.40
C SER A 246 -10.99 -0.31 -6.72
N ASN A 247 -11.71 -0.44 -7.83
CA ASN A 247 -11.24 -0.04 -9.17
C ASN A 247 -11.75 1.34 -9.61
N VAL A 248 -12.43 2.06 -8.72
CA VAL A 248 -12.98 3.40 -8.94
C VAL A 248 -12.80 4.24 -7.69
N GLY A 249 -12.83 5.57 -7.81
CA GLY A 249 -12.99 6.40 -6.63
C GLY A 249 -14.39 6.21 -6.03
N VAL A 250 -14.54 6.34 -4.73
CA VAL A 250 -15.81 6.28 -4.01
C VAL A 250 -15.60 6.81 -2.60
N ASP A 251 -16.57 7.53 -2.06
CA ASP A 251 -16.48 8.06 -0.70
C ASP A 251 -17.33 7.22 0.26
N GLY A 252 -17.01 7.26 1.54
CA GLY A 252 -17.93 6.86 2.58
C GLY A 252 -18.12 5.35 2.71
N VAL A 253 -17.17 4.53 2.23
CA VAL A 253 -17.30 3.07 2.22
C VAL A 253 -17.29 2.53 3.64
N LYS A 254 -18.35 1.81 4.00
CA LYS A 254 -18.53 1.17 5.30
C LYS A 254 -18.73 -0.32 5.12
N ILE A 255 -18.14 -1.10 6.01
CA ILE A 255 -18.26 -2.55 6.01
C ILE A 255 -18.83 -3.05 7.34
N LYS A 256 -19.25 -4.31 7.33
CA LYS A 256 -19.66 -5.07 8.51
C LYS A 256 -19.13 -6.49 8.46
N VAL A 257 -19.09 -7.11 9.62
CA VAL A 257 -18.86 -8.54 9.79
C VAL A 257 -19.90 -9.10 10.74
N ASP A 258 -20.56 -10.17 10.29
CA ASP A 258 -21.49 -10.95 11.07
C ASP A 258 -20.83 -12.30 11.40
N ILE A 259 -20.76 -12.67 12.67
CA ILE A 259 -20.26 -13.98 13.12
C ILE A 259 -21.38 -14.77 13.79
N THR A 260 -21.37 -16.08 13.61
CA THR A 260 -22.23 -17.02 14.35
C THR A 260 -21.36 -17.80 15.33
N ALA A 261 -21.70 -17.73 16.62
CA ALA A 261 -21.05 -18.52 17.66
C ALA A 261 -21.55 -19.99 17.66
N ASP A 262 -20.99 -20.84 18.51
CA ASP A 262 -21.26 -22.28 18.48
C ASP A 262 -22.68 -22.64 18.96
N ASP A 263 -23.33 -21.73 19.70
CA ASP A 263 -24.75 -21.80 20.09
C ASP A 263 -25.73 -21.37 18.99
N GLY A 264 -25.24 -20.88 17.85
CA GLY A 264 -26.04 -20.35 16.77
C GLY A 264 -26.43 -18.87 16.92
N ASN A 265 -26.04 -18.20 18.02
CA ASN A 265 -26.26 -16.77 18.19
C ASN A 265 -25.37 -15.98 17.24
N LYS A 266 -25.93 -14.89 16.70
CA LYS A 266 -25.27 -14.01 15.73
C LYS A 266 -24.83 -12.71 16.39
N TYR A 267 -23.62 -12.27 16.05
CA TYR A 267 -23.03 -11.03 16.53
C TYR A 267 -22.49 -10.21 15.36
N SER A 268 -22.65 -8.90 15.39
CA SER A 268 -22.28 -8.01 14.28
C SER A 268 -21.35 -6.90 14.75
N SER A 269 -20.31 -6.62 13.98
CA SER A 269 -19.46 -5.43 14.16
C SER A 269 -19.35 -4.67 12.83
N ASN A 270 -19.21 -3.35 12.88
CA ASN A 270 -19.18 -2.53 11.67
C ASN A 270 -18.20 -1.35 11.76
N SER A 271 -17.97 -0.72 10.61
CA SER A 271 -17.08 0.43 10.46
C SER A 271 -17.84 1.76 10.31
N ASP A 272 -19.05 1.90 10.85
CA ASP A 272 -19.92 3.07 10.60
C ASP A 272 -19.30 4.40 11.05
N LYS A 273 -18.52 4.35 12.13
CA LYS A 273 -17.82 5.50 12.72
C LYS A 273 -16.52 5.87 11.98
N ILE A 274 -16.04 4.97 11.11
CA ILE A 274 -14.75 5.09 10.41
C ILE A 274 -14.92 4.69 8.92
N PRO A 275 -15.77 5.41 8.16
CA PRO A 275 -15.86 5.18 6.73
C PRO A 275 -14.52 5.47 6.05
N VAL A 276 -14.26 4.79 4.93
CA VAL A 276 -13.04 5.01 4.13
C VAL A 276 -13.37 5.47 2.72
N ASP A 277 -12.44 6.23 2.14
CA ASP A 277 -12.58 6.74 0.78
C ASP A 277 -11.54 6.09 -0.14
N PHE A 278 -11.95 5.80 -1.36
CA PHE A 278 -11.05 5.55 -2.48
C PHE A 278 -11.00 6.80 -3.37
N LYS A 279 -9.82 7.37 -3.57
CA LYS A 279 -9.59 8.46 -4.51
C LYS A 279 -9.62 7.94 -5.95
N PRO A 280 -10.25 8.65 -6.90
CA PRO A 280 -10.19 8.27 -8.29
C PRO A 280 -8.76 8.39 -8.83
N VAL A 281 -8.37 7.45 -9.69
CA VAL A 281 -7.11 7.55 -10.44
C VAL A 281 -7.29 8.56 -11.56
N ILE A 282 -6.36 9.51 -11.65
CA ILE A 282 -6.37 10.54 -12.71
C ILE A 282 -6.00 9.88 -14.04
N GLN A 283 -6.85 10.09 -15.05
CA GLN A 283 -6.64 9.63 -16.41
C GLN A 283 -6.63 10.78 -17.41
N GLU A 284 -5.85 10.65 -18.48
CA GLU A 284 -5.81 11.62 -19.58
C GLU A 284 -7.16 11.65 -20.33
N ALA A 285 -7.67 12.87 -20.55
CA ALA A 285 -8.87 13.10 -21.35
C ALA A 285 -8.54 13.32 -22.83
N GLY A 286 -9.52 13.04 -23.69
CA GLY A 286 -9.57 13.62 -25.03
C GLY A 286 -10.40 14.90 -25.03
N LEU A 287 -10.49 15.54 -26.18
CA LEU A 287 -11.28 16.75 -26.39
C LEU A 287 -12.35 16.51 -27.46
N LEU A 288 -13.55 17.03 -27.20
CA LEU A 288 -14.54 17.38 -28.20
C LEU A 288 -14.59 18.91 -28.26
N ILE A 289 -14.12 19.47 -29.36
CA ILE A 289 -14.02 20.91 -29.59
C ILE A 289 -15.17 21.30 -30.51
N PHE A 290 -15.92 22.32 -30.13
CA PHE A 290 -17.10 22.80 -30.84
C PHE A 290 -17.00 24.30 -31.09
N SER A 291 -17.46 24.72 -32.27
CA SER A 291 -17.60 26.13 -32.62
C SER A 291 -18.72 26.30 -33.64
N ARG A 292 -19.74 27.10 -33.30
CA ARG A 292 -20.95 27.33 -34.11
C ARG A 292 -21.62 26.06 -34.63
N HIS A 293 -21.31 25.62 -35.84
CA HIS A 293 -21.89 24.43 -36.50
C HIS A 293 -20.85 23.35 -36.78
N GLU A 294 -19.63 23.53 -36.29
CA GLU A 294 -18.49 22.67 -36.56
C GLU A 294 -17.97 22.04 -35.27
N TYR A 295 -17.42 20.84 -35.40
CA TYR A 295 -16.78 20.16 -34.30
C TYR A 295 -15.59 19.33 -34.77
N THR A 296 -14.62 19.16 -33.90
CA THR A 296 -13.51 18.23 -34.11
C THR A 296 -13.19 17.49 -32.81
N ARG A 297 -12.45 16.40 -32.93
CA ARG A 297 -12.05 15.56 -31.80
C ARG A 297 -10.56 15.33 -31.87
N THR A 298 -9.89 15.42 -30.72
CA THR A 298 -8.47 15.13 -30.64
C THR A 298 -8.11 14.50 -29.30
N GLN A 299 -7.04 13.71 -29.29
CA GLN A 299 -6.39 13.18 -28.09
C GLN A 299 -4.93 13.63 -28.00
N GLU A 300 -4.52 14.49 -28.94
CA GLU A 300 -3.20 15.10 -28.90
C GLU A 300 -3.13 16.03 -27.70
N LYS A 301 -1.94 16.09 -27.12
CA LYS A 301 -1.66 16.97 -25.99
C LYS A 301 -1.56 18.41 -26.46
N ASN A 302 -1.83 19.36 -25.57
CA ASN A 302 -1.66 20.80 -25.77
C ASN A 302 -2.59 21.47 -26.81
N LYS A 303 -3.45 20.72 -27.49
CA LYS A 303 -4.48 21.29 -28.38
C LYS A 303 -5.66 21.87 -27.57
N PRO A 304 -6.44 22.81 -28.15
CA PRO A 304 -6.13 23.49 -29.39
C PRO A 304 -5.01 24.54 -29.21
N TYR A 305 -4.25 24.76 -30.27
CA TYR A 305 -3.23 25.80 -30.36
C TYR A 305 -3.83 27.17 -30.70
N ASN A 306 -4.93 27.21 -31.41
CA ASN A 306 -5.66 28.42 -31.77
C ASN A 306 -6.98 28.41 -31.01
N VAL A 307 -7.28 29.46 -30.27
CA VAL A 307 -8.56 29.62 -29.57
C VAL A 307 -9.21 30.91 -30.04
N HIS A 308 -10.52 31.01 -29.87
CA HIS A 308 -11.27 32.18 -30.29
C HIS A 308 -12.56 32.30 -29.48
N GLU A 309 -13.24 33.44 -29.62
CA GLU A 309 -14.52 33.65 -28.98
C GLU A 309 -15.59 32.71 -29.56
N GLY A 310 -16.36 32.06 -28.69
CA GLY A 310 -17.37 31.08 -29.08
C GLY A 310 -16.87 29.64 -29.22
N LEU A 311 -15.55 29.39 -29.05
CA LEU A 311 -15.00 28.04 -28.95
C LEU A 311 -15.40 27.41 -27.61
N THR A 312 -16.03 26.24 -27.65
CA THR A 312 -16.40 25.48 -26.46
C THR A 312 -15.81 24.08 -26.51
N ILE A 313 -15.27 23.62 -25.39
CA ILE A 313 -14.60 22.31 -25.30
C ILE A 313 -15.25 21.47 -24.20
N THR A 314 -15.52 20.21 -24.52
CA THR A 314 -15.92 19.20 -23.55
C THR A 314 -14.86 18.11 -23.48
N LEU A 315 -14.49 17.70 -22.27
CA LEU A 315 -13.59 16.57 -22.07
C LEU A 315 -14.28 15.25 -22.45
N THR A 316 -13.54 14.36 -23.10
CA THR A 316 -14.01 13.03 -23.51
C THR A 316 -13.13 11.93 -22.93
N LYS A 317 -13.65 10.70 -22.83
CA LYS A 317 -12.81 9.55 -22.46
C LYS A 317 -11.90 9.18 -23.64
N LYS A 318 -10.72 8.63 -23.35
CA LYS A 318 -9.75 8.19 -24.36
C LYS A 318 -10.28 6.98 -25.16
N ILE A 319 -9.75 6.77 -26.39
CA ILE A 319 -10.19 5.72 -27.32
C ILE A 319 -10.07 4.33 -26.67
N PRO A 320 -11.03 3.41 -26.94
CA PRO A 320 -12.12 3.50 -27.93
C PRO A 320 -13.32 4.34 -27.47
N GLY A 321 -13.30 4.84 -26.24
CA GLY A 321 -14.45 5.47 -25.59
C GLY A 321 -14.62 6.95 -25.90
N ASN A 322 -14.59 7.38 -27.17
CA ASN A 322 -14.80 8.76 -27.66
C ASN A 322 -16.21 9.34 -27.29
N HIS A 323 -16.57 9.28 -26.03
CA HIS A 323 -17.84 9.62 -25.42
C HIS A 323 -17.57 10.66 -24.34
N ALA A 324 -18.61 11.39 -23.92
CA ALA A 324 -18.51 12.32 -22.81
C ALA A 324 -17.99 11.62 -21.55
N ILE A 325 -17.21 12.34 -20.75
CA ILE A 325 -16.70 11.81 -19.46
C ILE A 325 -17.82 11.52 -18.45
N ALA A 326 -19.01 12.08 -18.66
CA ALA A 326 -20.15 11.98 -17.76
C ALA A 326 -21.47 11.92 -18.54
N GLN A 327 -22.49 11.31 -17.94
CA GLN A 327 -23.87 11.36 -18.41
C GLN A 327 -24.60 12.61 -17.89
N PHE A 328 -25.83 12.82 -18.36
CA PHE A 328 -26.63 14.01 -18.03
C PHE A 328 -26.85 14.18 -16.52
N GLN A 329 -27.18 13.09 -15.82
CA GLN A 329 -27.48 13.09 -14.38
C GLN A 329 -26.23 13.11 -13.49
N ASP A 330 -25.06 12.81 -14.04
CA ASP A 330 -23.81 12.73 -13.29
C ASP A 330 -23.35 14.12 -12.86
N HIS A 331 -22.76 14.18 -11.67
CA HIS A 331 -22.16 15.41 -11.16
C HIS A 331 -20.72 15.52 -11.67
N ILE A 332 -20.33 16.71 -12.13
CA ILE A 332 -18.92 17.01 -12.47
C ILE A 332 -18.47 18.20 -11.66
N GLU A 333 -17.37 18.03 -10.94
CA GLU A 333 -16.59 19.11 -10.36
C GLU A 333 -15.37 19.37 -11.25
N TYR A 334 -15.15 20.63 -11.61
CA TYR A 334 -13.95 21.02 -12.36
C TYR A 334 -13.01 21.85 -11.48
N LYS A 335 -11.70 21.62 -11.67
CA LYS A 335 -10.63 22.44 -11.12
C LYS A 335 -9.68 22.85 -12.23
N GLN A 336 -9.50 24.15 -12.41
CA GLN A 336 -8.55 24.73 -13.33
C GLN A 336 -7.39 25.37 -12.57
N SER A 337 -6.18 25.26 -13.12
CA SER A 337 -4.95 25.81 -12.53
C SER A 337 -4.70 27.29 -12.86
N SER A 338 -5.43 27.86 -13.82
CA SER A 338 -5.20 29.20 -14.34
C SER A 338 -6.50 29.82 -14.88
N ASP A 339 -6.54 31.15 -14.93
CA ASP A 339 -7.63 31.96 -15.49
C ASP A 339 -7.64 32.01 -17.03
N LEU A 340 -6.65 31.38 -17.68
CA LEU A 340 -6.60 31.18 -19.13
C LEU A 340 -7.85 30.45 -19.66
N VAL A 341 -8.42 29.57 -18.83
CA VAL A 341 -9.65 28.83 -19.15
C VAL A 341 -10.76 29.23 -18.20
N LYS A 342 -11.98 29.30 -18.72
CA LYS A 342 -13.20 29.51 -17.95
C LYS A 342 -14.19 28.41 -18.23
N ILE A 343 -14.83 27.91 -17.18
CA ILE A 343 -15.77 26.80 -17.28
C ILE A 343 -17.18 27.36 -17.09
N VAL A 344 -17.99 27.29 -18.14
CA VAL A 344 -19.35 27.81 -18.18
C VAL A 344 -20.26 26.69 -18.66
N ASN A 345 -21.31 26.37 -17.91
CA ASN A 345 -22.28 25.32 -18.29
C ASN A 345 -21.63 23.97 -18.69
N ARG A 346 -20.62 23.51 -17.91
CA ARG A 346 -19.83 22.29 -18.16
C ARG A 346 -18.97 22.32 -19.44
N GLN A 347 -18.80 23.48 -20.06
CA GLN A 347 -17.94 23.68 -21.23
C GLN A 347 -16.75 24.55 -20.86
N ILE A 348 -15.59 24.16 -21.36
CA ILE A 348 -14.33 24.90 -21.22
C ILE A 348 -14.26 25.91 -22.36
N THR A 349 -13.97 27.17 -22.01
CA THR A 349 -13.90 28.32 -22.91
C THR A 349 -12.64 29.12 -22.64
N PHE A 350 -12.25 29.98 -23.59
CA PHE A 350 -11.08 30.84 -23.48
C PHE A 350 -11.52 32.31 -23.53
N PRO A 351 -11.54 33.02 -22.39
CA PRO A 351 -11.84 34.46 -22.36
C PRO A 351 -10.69 35.25 -23.04
N SER A 352 -11.04 36.20 -23.91
CA SER A 352 -10.03 37.03 -24.59
C SER A 352 -9.29 37.95 -23.62
N GLU A 353 -9.94 38.34 -22.52
CA GLU A 353 -9.42 39.30 -21.55
C GLU A 353 -8.25 38.73 -20.75
N THR A 354 -8.32 37.43 -20.40
CA THR A 354 -7.32 36.73 -19.57
C THR A 354 -6.31 35.94 -20.39
N PHE A 355 -6.49 35.86 -21.71
CA PHE A 355 -5.63 35.10 -22.62
C PHE A 355 -4.20 35.66 -22.68
N THR A 356 -3.23 34.74 -22.66
CA THR A 356 -1.81 34.98 -22.96
C THR A 356 -1.17 33.68 -23.43
N SER A 357 -0.39 33.71 -24.50
CA SER A 357 0.26 32.55 -25.13
C SER A 357 1.37 31.92 -24.27
N SER A 358 1.86 32.66 -23.28
CA SER A 358 2.82 32.16 -22.28
C SER A 358 2.18 31.32 -21.18
N LYS A 359 0.85 31.43 -20.98
CA LYS A 359 0.13 30.68 -19.96
C LYS A 359 -0.26 29.29 -20.47
N SER A 360 -0.29 28.33 -19.55
CA SER A 360 -0.97 27.05 -19.74
C SER A 360 -2.04 26.86 -18.66
N ALA A 361 -2.99 25.97 -18.91
CA ALA A 361 -4.03 25.61 -17.95
C ALA A 361 -4.28 24.12 -17.96
N THR A 362 -3.96 23.45 -16.86
CA THR A 362 -4.45 22.11 -16.56
C THR A 362 -5.85 22.18 -15.96
N VAL A 363 -6.77 21.42 -16.54
CA VAL A 363 -8.14 21.21 -16.06
C VAL A 363 -8.28 19.77 -15.59
N ILE A 364 -8.72 19.60 -14.35
CA ILE A 364 -9.08 18.30 -13.78
C ILE A 364 -10.60 18.29 -13.60
N ALA A 365 -11.27 17.29 -14.17
CA ALA A 365 -12.68 17.03 -13.99
C ALA A 365 -12.88 15.76 -13.15
N THR A 366 -13.54 15.89 -12.00
CA THR A 366 -13.96 14.76 -11.17
C THR A 366 -15.44 14.50 -11.41
N VAL A 367 -15.75 13.35 -12.00
CA VAL A 367 -17.10 12.89 -12.30
C VAL A 367 -17.55 11.97 -11.18
N THR A 368 -18.73 12.21 -10.62
CA THR A 368 -19.41 11.30 -9.68
C THR A 368 -20.68 10.77 -10.34
N GLU A 369 -20.74 9.46 -10.55
CA GLU A 369 -21.90 8.79 -11.13
C GLU A 369 -23.10 8.87 -10.19
N ALA A 370 -24.23 9.36 -10.71
CA ALA A 370 -25.41 9.61 -9.88
C ALA A 370 -26.04 8.34 -9.29
N LYS A 371 -25.90 7.21 -10.00
CA LYS A 371 -26.53 5.93 -9.61
C LYS A 371 -25.73 5.15 -8.58
N THR A 372 -24.40 5.15 -8.72
CA THR A 372 -23.50 4.26 -7.99
C THR A 372 -22.60 5.00 -7.01
N GLY A 373 -22.46 6.33 -7.15
CA GLY A 373 -21.46 7.11 -6.41
C GLY A 373 -20.02 6.86 -6.87
N ALA A 374 -19.79 6.08 -7.93
CA ALA A 374 -18.46 5.86 -8.49
C ALA A 374 -17.86 7.18 -8.99
N LYS A 375 -16.58 7.37 -8.69
CA LYS A 375 -15.83 8.56 -9.07
C LYS A 375 -14.73 8.25 -10.07
N TYR A 376 -14.60 9.15 -11.04
CA TYR A 376 -13.57 9.12 -12.08
C TYR A 376 -12.94 10.51 -12.20
N ALA A 377 -11.62 10.59 -12.42
CA ALA A 377 -10.93 11.85 -12.56
C ALA A 377 -10.22 11.93 -13.91
N TYR A 378 -10.48 13.00 -14.65
CA TYR A 378 -9.94 13.24 -15.98
C TYR A 378 -9.10 14.50 -15.98
N THR A 379 -7.94 14.47 -16.63
CA THR A 379 -7.07 15.64 -16.75
C THR A 379 -6.80 15.99 -18.21
N TYR A 380 -6.68 17.28 -18.50
CA TYR A 380 -6.17 17.78 -19.77
C TYR A 380 -5.41 19.09 -19.55
N THR A 381 -4.29 19.29 -20.24
CA THR A 381 -3.51 20.54 -20.18
C THR A 381 -3.60 21.28 -21.50
N PHE A 382 -4.16 22.49 -21.44
CA PHE A 382 -4.27 23.44 -22.54
C PHE A 382 -3.05 24.34 -22.59
N ASN A 383 -2.50 24.55 -23.79
CA ASN A 383 -1.38 25.45 -24.04
C ASN A 383 -1.54 26.16 -25.40
N PRO A 384 -2.63 26.94 -25.56
CA PRO A 384 -2.91 27.66 -26.79
C PRO A 384 -1.83 28.69 -27.09
N LYS A 385 -1.51 28.85 -28.37
CA LYS A 385 -0.49 29.77 -28.90
C LYS A 385 -1.08 31.07 -29.39
N ARG A 386 -2.36 31.09 -29.78
CA ARG A 386 -3.00 32.25 -30.39
C ARG A 386 -4.44 32.41 -29.97
N TYR A 387 -4.86 33.66 -29.85
CA TYR A 387 -6.27 34.03 -29.79
C TYR A 387 -6.66 34.69 -31.11
N VAL A 388 -7.45 34.02 -31.91
CA VAL A 388 -7.79 34.40 -33.28
C VAL A 388 -9.18 35.02 -33.31
N PHE A 389 -9.38 36.06 -34.12
CA PHE A 389 -10.69 36.66 -34.34
C PHE A 389 -10.77 37.38 -35.68
N SER A 390 -12.00 37.62 -36.16
CA SER A 390 -12.28 38.45 -37.31
C SER A 390 -13.16 39.63 -36.86
N PRO A 391 -12.66 40.88 -36.93
CA PRO A 391 -13.42 42.05 -36.48
C PRO A 391 -14.59 42.37 -37.41
N ASP A 392 -15.69 42.87 -36.85
CA ASP A 392 -16.88 43.29 -37.60
C ASP A 392 -16.72 44.68 -38.24
N VAL A 393 -15.75 44.79 -39.15
CA VAL A 393 -15.44 46.01 -39.92
C VAL A 393 -15.79 45.89 -41.41
N GLY A 394 -16.45 44.78 -41.77
CA GLY A 394 -16.74 44.40 -43.15
C GLY A 394 -15.51 43.95 -43.93
N GLU A 395 -15.68 43.80 -45.24
CA GLU A 395 -14.58 43.47 -46.15
C GLU A 395 -13.70 44.70 -46.42
N VAL A 396 -12.40 44.47 -46.48
CA VAL A 396 -11.39 45.51 -46.61
C VAL A 396 -10.53 45.23 -47.85
N LYS A 397 -10.34 46.27 -48.67
CA LYS A 397 -9.44 46.19 -49.83
C LYS A 397 -7.99 45.96 -49.42
N LEU A 398 -7.22 45.24 -50.24
CA LEU A 398 -5.80 45.01 -49.98
C LEU A 398 -5.00 46.31 -49.87
N LYS A 399 -5.30 47.31 -50.71
CA LYS A 399 -4.61 48.62 -50.69
C LYS A 399 -4.88 49.46 -49.44
N ASP A 400 -6.00 49.22 -48.76
CA ASP A 400 -6.46 50.08 -47.68
C ASP A 400 -5.69 49.78 -46.38
N ASN A 401 -4.93 50.77 -45.90
CA ASN A 401 -4.13 50.66 -44.67
C ASN A 401 -4.53 51.73 -43.63
N GLY A 402 -5.74 52.29 -43.74
CA GLY A 402 -6.30 53.29 -42.83
C GLY A 402 -6.84 52.70 -41.51
N SER A 403 -7.56 53.54 -40.76
CA SER A 403 -8.22 53.13 -39.51
C SER A 403 -9.20 51.98 -39.75
N ASN A 404 -9.17 50.94 -38.93
CA ASN A 404 -9.98 49.73 -39.08
C ASN A 404 -9.79 48.97 -40.41
N LYS A 405 -8.69 49.20 -41.12
CA LYS A 405 -8.35 48.51 -42.39
C LYS A 405 -7.20 47.51 -42.26
N THR A 406 -6.54 47.48 -41.10
CA THR A 406 -5.57 46.45 -40.71
C THR A 406 -5.77 46.12 -39.23
N CYS A 407 -5.31 44.95 -38.78
CA CYS A 407 -5.50 44.53 -37.38
C CYS A 407 -4.73 45.43 -36.40
N GLU A 408 -3.58 45.97 -36.82
CA GLU A 408 -2.75 46.88 -36.01
C GLU A 408 -3.40 48.25 -35.78
N LYS A 409 -4.41 48.61 -36.58
CA LYS A 409 -5.10 49.91 -36.56
C LYS A 409 -6.58 49.76 -36.23
N LEU A 410 -6.96 48.71 -35.51
CA LEU A 410 -8.33 48.53 -35.04
C LEU A 410 -8.62 49.45 -33.86
N ASP A 411 -9.78 50.10 -33.91
CA ASP A 411 -10.36 50.75 -32.76
C ASP A 411 -10.67 49.72 -31.67
N ARG A 412 -10.66 50.17 -30.41
CA ARG A 412 -10.80 49.32 -29.23
C ARG A 412 -12.05 48.41 -29.25
N GLN A 413 -13.14 48.85 -29.87
CA GLN A 413 -14.38 48.09 -30.01
C GLN A 413 -14.26 46.88 -30.95
N TYR A 414 -13.34 46.93 -31.92
CA TYR A 414 -13.12 45.87 -32.90
C TYR A 414 -11.93 44.96 -32.53
N SER A 415 -11.12 45.36 -31.56
CA SER A 415 -9.90 44.65 -31.17
C SER A 415 -10.04 43.85 -29.87
N LEU A 416 -11.28 43.53 -29.47
CA LEU A 416 -11.59 42.86 -28.19
C LEU A 416 -11.04 43.64 -26.98
N GLY A 417 -10.92 44.97 -27.10
CA GLY A 417 -10.32 45.80 -26.06
C GLY A 417 -8.80 45.68 -25.90
N ARG A 418 -8.12 44.91 -26.77
CA ARG A 418 -6.68 44.58 -26.72
C ARG A 418 -5.94 45.11 -27.95
N GLY A 419 -4.61 45.07 -27.92
CA GLY A 419 -3.81 45.22 -29.15
C GLY A 419 -4.03 44.01 -30.06
N ALA A 420 -3.98 44.21 -31.38
CA ALA A 420 -4.17 43.17 -32.36
C ALA A 420 -3.14 43.28 -33.50
N GLU A 421 -2.88 42.16 -34.16
CA GLU A 421 -1.98 42.11 -35.31
C GLU A 421 -2.54 41.18 -36.38
N SER A 422 -2.16 41.45 -37.63
CA SER A 422 -2.64 40.65 -38.76
C SER A 422 -1.94 39.30 -38.78
N MET A 423 -2.73 38.24 -38.93
CA MET A 423 -2.22 36.89 -39.11
C MET A 423 -1.35 36.83 -40.37
N THR A 424 -0.27 36.05 -40.33
CA THR A 424 0.63 35.86 -41.48
C THR A 424 0.22 34.64 -42.30
N GLU A 425 0.80 34.51 -43.48
CA GLU A 425 0.67 33.32 -44.31
C GLU A 425 1.03 32.02 -43.56
N ASP A 426 2.12 32.01 -42.80
CA ASP A 426 2.54 30.87 -41.98
C ASP A 426 1.53 30.51 -40.89
N ASN A 427 0.78 31.48 -40.35
CA ASN A 427 -0.21 31.20 -39.31
C ASN A 427 -1.49 30.56 -39.87
N VAL A 428 -1.70 30.61 -41.19
CA VAL A 428 -2.98 30.27 -41.83
C VAL A 428 -2.87 29.02 -42.70
N ARG A 429 -1.76 28.82 -43.42
CA ARG A 429 -1.58 27.72 -44.36
C ARG A 429 -1.49 26.34 -43.69
N GLU A 430 -2.00 25.31 -44.38
CA GLU A 430 -1.65 23.92 -44.05
C GLU A 430 -0.19 23.63 -44.47
N ASN A 431 0.50 22.76 -43.74
CA ASN A 431 1.90 22.38 -43.98
C ASN A 431 2.86 23.59 -43.97
N SER A 432 2.49 24.66 -43.27
CA SER A 432 3.35 25.81 -43.00
C SER A 432 4.54 25.45 -42.13
N SER A 433 5.53 26.35 -42.09
CA SER A 433 6.66 26.27 -41.16
C SER A 433 6.21 26.28 -39.68
N ASP A 434 5.05 26.87 -39.42
CA ASP A 434 4.38 26.86 -38.12
C ASP A 434 3.48 25.62 -37.96
N PRO A 435 3.82 24.66 -37.09
CA PRO A 435 2.99 23.46 -36.86
C PRO A 435 1.64 23.79 -36.19
N ASN A 436 1.48 25.00 -35.64
CA ASN A 436 0.29 25.45 -34.92
C ASN A 436 -0.63 26.30 -35.79
N SER A 437 -0.44 26.31 -37.12
CA SER A 437 -1.27 27.10 -38.03
C SER A 437 -2.74 26.67 -38.01
N LEU A 438 -3.62 27.58 -38.41
CA LEU A 438 -5.05 27.31 -38.56
C LEU A 438 -5.32 26.18 -39.56
N GLY A 439 -4.57 26.14 -40.67
CA GLY A 439 -4.67 25.07 -41.68
C GLY A 439 -4.31 23.69 -41.14
N ASN A 440 -3.33 23.60 -40.22
CA ASN A 440 -2.95 22.33 -39.60
C ASN A 440 -3.93 21.86 -38.52
N GLU A 441 -4.51 22.79 -37.77
CA GLU A 441 -5.40 22.46 -36.65
C GLU A 441 -6.86 22.26 -37.05
N TYR A 442 -7.39 23.12 -37.92
CA TYR A 442 -8.79 23.14 -38.36
C TYR A 442 -8.92 22.77 -39.83
N ARG A 443 -8.11 21.81 -40.27
CA ARG A 443 -8.06 21.34 -41.65
C ARG A 443 -9.45 20.95 -42.15
N TYR A 444 -9.78 21.45 -43.33
CA TYR A 444 -10.94 21.06 -44.12
C TYR A 444 -10.45 20.44 -45.43
N SER A 445 -10.83 19.17 -45.67
CA SER A 445 -10.50 18.46 -46.91
C SER A 445 -11.63 18.59 -47.90
N VAL A 446 -11.31 19.01 -49.13
CA VAL A 446 -12.25 19.09 -50.24
C VAL A 446 -12.10 17.84 -51.10
N ASN A 447 -13.18 17.43 -51.77
CA ASN A 447 -13.20 16.22 -52.60
C ASN A 447 -12.25 16.26 -53.82
N ASP A 448 -11.77 17.45 -54.21
CA ASP A 448 -10.88 17.67 -55.36
C ASP A 448 -9.38 17.63 -54.99
N GLY A 449 -9.05 17.33 -53.72
CA GLY A 449 -7.67 17.27 -53.23
C GLY A 449 -7.09 18.61 -52.77
N SER A 450 -7.82 19.72 -52.90
CA SER A 450 -7.44 20.99 -52.29
C SER A 450 -7.63 20.98 -50.77
N THR A 451 -6.87 21.82 -50.07
CA THR A 451 -6.77 21.83 -48.60
C THR A 451 -6.87 23.23 -48.03
N GLY A 452 -7.88 23.47 -47.18
CA GLY A 452 -8.11 24.74 -46.49
C GLY A 452 -8.40 24.54 -45.01
N PHE A 453 -8.94 25.57 -44.36
CA PHE A 453 -9.57 25.48 -43.04
C PHE A 453 -10.97 26.09 -43.07
N SER A 454 -11.92 25.48 -42.38
CA SER A 454 -13.34 25.86 -42.43
C SER A 454 -13.67 27.23 -41.83
N GLY A 455 -12.70 27.92 -41.24
CA GLY A 455 -12.92 29.13 -40.45
C GLY A 455 -13.45 28.84 -39.04
N PHE A 456 -13.74 27.56 -38.73
CA PHE A 456 -14.10 26.98 -37.43
C PHE A 456 -14.90 27.92 -36.53
N GLY A 457 -15.94 28.56 -37.10
CA GLY A 457 -16.88 29.46 -36.43
C GLY A 457 -16.36 30.84 -35.99
N PHE A 458 -15.09 31.20 -36.19
CA PHE A 458 -14.62 32.60 -36.05
C PHE A 458 -14.66 33.39 -37.36
N LEU A 459 -14.83 32.70 -38.49
CA LEU A 459 -15.16 33.31 -39.79
C LEU A 459 -16.58 32.89 -40.23
N PRO A 460 -17.27 33.72 -41.03
CA PRO A 460 -18.59 33.38 -41.52
C PRO A 460 -18.53 32.25 -42.56
N TYR A 461 -19.54 31.38 -42.55
CA TYR A 461 -19.77 30.37 -43.57
C TYR A 461 -20.68 30.96 -44.67
N ARG A 462 -20.07 31.50 -45.74
CA ARG A 462 -20.75 32.05 -46.94
C ARG A 462 -20.52 31.16 -48.18
N ASN A 463 -20.84 31.63 -49.39
CA ASN A 463 -20.52 30.91 -50.63
C ASN A 463 -18.99 30.63 -50.69
N PRO A 464 -18.54 29.39 -50.89
CA PRO A 464 -17.12 29.00 -50.89
C PRO A 464 -16.20 29.90 -51.73
N LYS A 465 -16.70 30.44 -52.84
CA LYS A 465 -15.93 31.28 -53.78
C LYS A 465 -15.64 32.70 -53.28
N ASP A 466 -16.38 33.17 -52.27
CA ASP A 466 -16.26 34.55 -51.75
C ASP A 466 -15.56 34.60 -50.39
N MET A 467 -15.18 33.43 -49.85
CA MET A 467 -14.52 33.30 -48.55
C MET A 467 -13.03 33.68 -48.64
N LYS A 468 -12.74 34.99 -48.48
CA LYS A 468 -11.38 35.54 -48.52
C LYS A 468 -11.04 36.26 -47.22
N VAL A 469 -9.81 36.06 -46.74
CA VAL A 469 -9.26 36.84 -45.63
C VAL A 469 -8.04 37.64 -46.07
N LYS A 470 -7.97 38.88 -45.61
CA LYS A 470 -6.81 39.75 -45.73
C LYS A 470 -5.83 39.44 -44.60
N ILE A 471 -4.66 38.96 -44.99
CA ILE A 471 -3.58 38.54 -44.10
C ILE A 471 -2.28 39.25 -44.48
N LYS A 472 -1.33 39.30 -43.56
CA LYS A 472 -0.03 39.93 -43.79
C LYS A 472 0.84 39.04 -44.67
N SER A 473 1.44 39.63 -45.70
CA SER A 473 2.39 38.95 -46.56
C SER A 473 3.69 38.64 -45.82
N THR A 474 4.26 37.46 -46.08
CA THR A 474 5.62 37.10 -45.66
C THR A 474 6.67 37.57 -46.69
N ASN A 475 6.25 37.88 -47.92
CA ASN A 475 7.10 38.41 -48.99
C ASN A 475 7.12 39.95 -49.01
N LYS A 476 8.29 40.56 -49.26
CA LYS A 476 8.51 42.01 -49.20
C LYS A 476 7.84 42.84 -50.32
N GLU A 477 7.27 42.21 -51.34
CA GLU A 477 6.71 42.90 -52.52
C GLU A 477 5.32 43.50 -52.26
N SER A 478 4.54 42.93 -51.34
CA SER A 478 3.22 43.41 -50.95
C SER A 478 3.07 43.36 -49.43
N ASN A 479 2.37 44.33 -48.82
CA ASN A 479 2.16 44.33 -47.37
C ASN A 479 1.10 43.31 -46.92
N PHE A 480 0.10 43.05 -47.78
CA PHE A 480 -1.03 42.18 -47.51
C PHE A 480 -1.38 41.36 -48.75
N ILE A 481 -1.96 40.19 -48.52
CA ILE A 481 -2.42 39.24 -49.55
C ILE A 481 -3.83 38.74 -49.17
N LEU A 482 -4.58 38.26 -50.16
CA LEU A 482 -5.83 37.55 -49.92
C LEU A 482 -5.62 36.04 -49.93
N TYR A 483 -6.19 35.38 -48.93
CA TYR A 483 -6.15 33.94 -48.76
C TYR A 483 -7.55 33.34 -48.77
N HIS A 484 -7.75 32.28 -49.58
CA HIS A 484 -8.98 31.49 -49.58
C HIS A 484 -8.91 30.49 -48.45
N TYR A 485 -9.81 30.60 -47.47
CA TYR A 485 -9.78 29.70 -46.32
C TYR A 485 -10.51 28.38 -46.55
N TYR A 486 -11.59 28.32 -47.34
CA TYR A 486 -12.42 27.10 -47.49
C TYR A 486 -12.00 26.20 -48.68
N GLU A 487 -12.85 26.02 -49.70
CA GLU A 487 -12.72 25.00 -50.76
C GLU A 487 -11.59 25.18 -51.78
N MET A 488 -10.91 26.33 -51.81
CA MET A 488 -9.83 26.59 -52.78
C MET A 488 -8.46 26.74 -52.13
N GLY A 489 -8.38 26.63 -50.80
CA GLY A 489 -7.16 26.61 -49.98
C GLY A 489 -5.91 27.16 -50.66
N GLY A 490 -5.63 28.46 -50.53
CA GLY A 490 -4.48 29.03 -51.24
C GLY A 490 -4.48 30.55 -51.41
N LEU A 491 -3.36 31.04 -51.94
CA LEU A 491 -3.15 32.44 -52.31
C LEU A 491 -3.95 32.76 -53.57
N ILE A 492 -4.74 33.83 -53.53
CA ILE A 492 -5.68 34.16 -54.61
C ILE A 492 -5.20 35.35 -55.42
N GLY A 493 -4.65 36.36 -54.73
CA GLY A 493 -4.43 37.63 -55.39
C GLY A 493 -3.64 38.61 -54.53
N ILE A 494 -2.79 39.35 -55.24
CA ILE A 494 -2.10 40.56 -54.78
C ILE A 494 -2.76 41.82 -55.39
N ASP A 495 -3.94 41.67 -56.01
CA ASP A 495 -4.66 42.80 -56.62
C ASP A 495 -5.09 43.79 -55.53
N PRO A 496 -4.59 45.04 -55.57
CA PRO A 496 -4.90 46.04 -54.56
C PRO A 496 -6.40 46.38 -54.42
N GLU A 497 -7.22 46.13 -55.45
CA GLU A 497 -8.67 46.39 -55.44
C GLU A 497 -9.52 45.26 -54.84
N ASP A 498 -8.96 44.05 -54.72
CA ASP A 498 -9.68 42.94 -54.13
C ASP A 498 -9.90 43.14 -52.63
N SER A 499 -11.03 42.64 -52.12
CA SER A 499 -11.45 42.78 -50.72
C SER A 499 -11.55 41.42 -50.01
N GLY A 500 -11.31 41.44 -48.70
CA GLY A 500 -11.51 40.27 -47.84
C GLY A 500 -11.70 40.68 -46.38
N LEU A 501 -12.14 39.74 -45.55
CA LEU A 501 -12.30 39.97 -44.11
C LEU A 501 -10.93 40.07 -43.43
N LEU A 502 -10.80 40.92 -42.42
CA LEU A 502 -9.58 40.93 -41.61
C LEU A 502 -9.51 39.63 -40.78
N LEU A 503 -8.34 39.01 -40.76
CA LEU A 503 -8.03 37.90 -39.88
C LEU A 503 -6.91 38.32 -38.93
N CYS A 504 -7.27 38.43 -37.65
CA CYS A 504 -6.44 39.01 -36.62
C CYS A 504 -6.11 38.00 -35.52
N GLN A 505 -5.03 38.27 -34.80
CA GLN A 505 -4.76 37.67 -33.50
C GLN A 505 -4.53 38.75 -32.43
N ILE A 506 -4.76 38.41 -31.16
CA ILE A 506 -4.38 39.28 -30.05
C ILE A 506 -2.86 39.45 -30.06
N LYS A 507 -2.43 40.70 -29.97
CA LYS A 507 -1.02 41.05 -29.79
C LYS A 507 -0.64 40.88 -28.32
N GLU A 508 0.36 40.04 -28.07
CA GLU A 508 0.92 39.78 -26.74
C GLU A 508 1.62 41.00 -26.14
#